data_AF-A0A7J4ZSF4-F1
#
_entry.id   AF-A0A7J4ZSF4-F1
#
_cell.length_a   1.000
_cell.length_b   1.000
_cell.length_c   1.000
_cell.angle_alpha   90.00
_cell.angle_beta   90.00
_cell.angle_gamma   90.00
#
_symmetry.space_group_name_H-M   'P 1'
#
loop_
_entity.id
_entity.type
_entity.pdbx_description
1 polymer ?
#
loop_
_entity_poly.entity_id
_entity_poly.type
_entity_poly.pdbx_seq_one_letter_code
_entity_poly.pdbx_strand_id
1 'polypeptide(L)'
;MTIFRMFGVAAVFFVAVSLADVPSSNVWAAEGASGGNDPAIPASADQVSPAPQKSLGAVVPKKMKKKKSSARGKTLRKAPLAIVEIAPGKRLSIGEVMALLKTGRDLSGKNLSGMNLTGVNLSKCNLKGVDLSNANLERADLGESDLERANLAGANLRMASLRLSGLTGSNLENAILDGAIWQDGRICGKGSHGMCREAVSPFASK
;
A
#
# COMPACT_ATOMS: atom_id res chain seq x y z
N MET A 1 32.94 -20.82 64.08
CA MET A 1 33.40 -20.76 62.68
C MET A 1 32.19 -20.44 61.81
N THR A 2 32.06 -19.29 61.15
CA THR A 2 33.03 -18.22 60.86
C THR A 2 34.09 -18.59 59.80
N ILE A 3 33.66 -18.71 58.53
CA ILE A 3 34.42 -18.41 57.30
C ILE A 3 33.40 -17.83 56.27
N PHE A 4 33.81 -17.13 55.21
CA PHE A 4 34.14 -15.69 55.18
C PHE A 4 34.81 -15.33 53.82
N ARG A 5 34.14 -14.52 52.98
CA ARG A 5 34.63 -14.06 51.64
C ARG A 5 34.73 -15.21 50.60
N MET A 6 34.88 -14.99 49.28
CA MET A 6 35.33 -13.80 48.51
C MET A 6 34.42 -13.40 47.34
N PHE A 7 34.58 -12.15 46.88
CA PHE A 7 34.02 -11.60 45.65
C PHE A 7 34.80 -12.08 44.42
N GLY A 8 34.13 -12.18 43.27
CA GLY A 8 34.75 -12.29 41.94
C GLY A 8 33.99 -11.44 40.93
N VAL A 9 34.53 -10.26 40.59
CA VAL A 9 33.96 -9.36 39.57
C VAL A 9 34.75 -9.54 38.27
N ALA A 10 34.07 -9.78 37.15
CA ALA A 10 34.70 -10.01 35.86
C ALA A 10 34.09 -9.11 34.76
N ALA A 11 34.89 -8.13 34.32
CA ALA A 11 34.84 -7.39 33.06
C ALA A 11 33.51 -7.27 32.29
N VAL A 12 32.87 -6.10 32.37
CA VAL A 12 32.01 -5.60 31.29
C VAL A 12 32.90 -5.16 30.13
N PHE A 13 32.90 -5.90 29.02
CA PHE A 13 33.60 -5.51 27.80
C PHE A 13 32.81 -4.42 27.05
N PHE A 14 33.12 -3.16 27.34
CA PHE A 14 32.71 -2.02 26.51
C PHE A 14 33.50 -2.05 25.19
N VAL A 15 32.85 -2.47 24.09
CA VAL A 15 33.43 -2.32 22.76
C VAL A 15 33.29 -0.86 22.34
N ALA A 16 34.42 -0.14 22.27
CA ALA A 16 34.45 1.22 21.78
C ALA A 16 34.18 1.25 20.27
N VAL A 17 33.14 1.99 19.85
CA VAL A 17 32.90 2.27 18.43
C VAL A 17 33.85 3.38 17.99
N SER A 18 34.91 3.02 17.28
CA SER A 18 35.79 3.99 16.62
C SER A 18 35.03 4.71 15.51
N LEU A 19 34.81 6.02 15.70
CA LEU A 19 34.31 6.91 14.66
C LEU A 19 35.50 7.40 13.80
N ALA A 20 35.78 6.67 12.72
CA ALA A 20 36.72 7.05 11.68
C ALA A 20 36.22 6.58 10.30
N ASP A 21 36.71 7.22 9.24
CA ASP A 21 36.55 6.86 7.83
C ASP A 21 35.10 6.73 7.31
N VAL A 22 34.48 7.90 7.10
CA VAL A 22 33.48 8.09 6.04
C VAL A 22 34.20 8.64 4.78
N PRO A 23 34.54 7.80 3.79
CA PRO A 23 35.07 8.28 2.52
C PRO A 23 33.96 8.89 1.66
N SER A 24 33.84 10.21 1.67
CA SER A 24 32.96 10.96 0.77
C SER A 24 33.55 10.99 -0.64
N SER A 25 32.96 10.25 -1.60
CA SER A 25 33.34 10.32 -3.01
C SER A 25 32.13 10.25 -3.96
N ASN A 26 31.46 11.40 -4.13
CA ASN A 26 30.58 11.62 -5.27
C ASN A 26 31.42 11.61 -6.57
N VAL A 27 31.39 10.50 -7.31
CA VAL A 27 31.96 10.42 -8.67
C VAL A 27 30.85 10.02 -9.64
N TRP A 28 30.05 11.00 -10.05
CA TRP A 28 29.12 10.83 -11.15
C TRP A 28 29.89 11.00 -12.46
N ALA A 29 30.48 9.92 -12.96
CA ALA A 29 31.17 9.92 -14.24
C ALA A 29 30.17 10.25 -15.36
N ALA A 30 30.41 11.36 -16.06
CA ALA A 30 29.75 11.71 -17.31
C ALA A 30 30.55 11.15 -18.50
N GLU A 31 30.11 11.52 -19.72
CA GLU A 31 30.69 11.19 -21.03
C GLU A 31 30.31 9.81 -21.61
N GLY A 32 30.00 9.79 -22.92
CA GLY A 32 29.47 8.62 -23.65
C GLY A 32 28.28 8.94 -24.56
N ALA A 33 28.39 9.94 -25.44
CA ALA A 33 27.31 10.36 -26.33
C ALA A 33 27.36 9.67 -27.72
N SER A 34 26.19 9.42 -28.34
CA SER A 34 25.98 9.60 -29.80
C SER A 34 24.52 9.40 -30.23
N GLY A 35 23.99 10.32 -31.05
CA GLY A 35 22.77 10.19 -31.85
C GLY A 35 21.42 10.24 -31.10
N GLY A 36 20.38 10.93 -31.60
CA GLY A 36 20.31 11.86 -32.74
C GLY A 36 18.87 12.13 -33.19
N ASN A 37 18.69 13.19 -33.99
CA ASN A 37 17.46 13.55 -34.74
C ASN A 37 16.28 14.18 -33.95
N ASP A 38 16.41 15.46 -33.60
CA ASP A 38 15.28 16.40 -33.63
C ASP A 38 15.11 16.98 -35.04
N PRO A 39 13.87 17.22 -35.50
CA PRO A 39 13.66 18.37 -36.40
C PRO A 39 12.40 19.20 -36.09
N ALA A 40 12.57 20.53 -36.21
CA ALA A 40 11.57 21.54 -36.54
C ALA A 40 10.35 21.74 -35.60
N ILE A 41 10.46 22.71 -34.69
CA ILE A 41 9.32 23.53 -34.24
C ILE A 41 9.20 24.76 -35.16
N PRO A 42 8.09 24.97 -35.88
CA PRO A 42 7.76 26.25 -36.48
C PRO A 42 7.05 27.16 -35.47
N ALA A 43 7.48 28.41 -35.36
CA ALA A 43 6.84 29.39 -34.47
C ALA A 43 5.79 30.25 -35.20
N SER A 44 4.59 30.35 -34.61
CA SER A 44 3.64 31.46 -34.76
C SER A 44 2.75 31.42 -33.52
N ALA A 45 2.81 32.38 -32.59
CA ALA A 45 2.45 33.79 -32.74
C ALA A 45 0.95 33.98 -33.00
N ASP A 46 0.18 34.15 -31.92
CA ASP A 46 -1.00 35.02 -31.96
C ASP A 46 -1.28 35.63 -30.57
N GLN A 47 -1.89 36.82 -30.53
CA GLN A 47 -2.06 37.66 -29.33
C GLN A 47 -3.47 38.27 -29.30
N VAL A 48 -4.34 37.81 -28.38
CA VAL A 48 -5.64 38.44 -28.13
C VAL A 48 -5.91 38.58 -26.62
N SER A 49 -6.39 39.76 -26.25
CA SER A 49 -6.53 40.30 -24.88
C SER A 49 -7.80 39.82 -24.13
N PRO A 50 -7.89 40.00 -22.79
CA PRO A 50 -8.98 39.43 -21.98
C PRO A 50 -10.31 40.22 -22.06
N ALA A 51 -11.43 39.50 -21.87
CA ALA A 51 -12.78 40.05 -21.79
C ALA A 51 -13.10 40.64 -20.39
N PRO A 52 -14.04 41.60 -20.27
CA PRO A 52 -14.06 42.54 -19.14
C PRO A 52 -14.88 42.08 -17.92
N GLN A 53 -14.45 42.54 -16.74
CA GLN A 53 -15.28 42.58 -15.53
C GLN A 53 -16.39 43.64 -15.68
N LYS A 54 -17.56 43.41 -15.06
CA LYS A 54 -18.62 44.43 -14.96
C LYS A 54 -19.17 44.52 -13.53
N SER A 55 -19.59 45.72 -13.14
CA SER A 55 -19.59 46.20 -11.76
C SER A 55 -20.93 46.16 -11.03
N LEU A 56 -20.85 45.96 -9.70
CA LEU A 56 -21.75 46.39 -8.62
C LEU A 56 -23.29 46.36 -8.83
N GLY A 57 -23.96 45.64 -7.92
CA GLY A 57 -25.34 45.92 -7.51
C GLY A 57 -25.49 45.66 -6.00
N ALA A 58 -25.76 46.70 -5.20
CA ALA A 58 -25.82 46.60 -3.74
C ALA A 58 -27.27 46.65 -3.22
N VAL A 59 -27.62 45.74 -2.30
CA VAL A 59 -28.92 45.78 -1.59
C VAL A 59 -28.72 45.48 -0.10
N VAL A 60 -29.30 46.33 0.75
CA VAL A 60 -29.18 46.36 2.22
C VAL A 60 -30.21 45.42 2.87
N PRO A 61 -29.94 44.77 4.04
CA PRO A 61 -30.62 43.53 4.42
C PRO A 61 -31.96 43.72 5.15
N LYS A 62 -32.85 42.72 4.99
CA LYS A 62 -34.09 42.59 5.79
C LYS A 62 -33.88 41.66 6.99
N LYS A 63 -34.04 42.20 8.21
CA LYS A 63 -34.03 41.44 9.47
C LYS A 63 -35.20 40.44 9.49
N MET A 64 -34.92 39.14 9.59
CA MET A 64 -35.93 38.11 9.92
C MET A 64 -35.79 37.63 11.37
N LYS A 65 -36.93 37.31 11.99
CA LYS A 65 -37.08 37.26 13.46
C LYS A 65 -36.53 35.95 14.04
N LYS A 66 -35.85 36.02 15.19
CA LYS A 66 -35.48 34.85 16.02
C LYS A 66 -36.74 34.10 16.45
N LYS A 67 -37.09 32.98 15.79
CA LYS A 67 -38.05 32.01 16.33
C LYS A 67 -37.29 31.03 17.24
N LYS A 68 -37.63 31.02 18.54
CA LYS A 68 -37.23 29.95 19.47
C LYS A 68 -38.05 28.69 19.17
N SER A 69 -37.63 27.87 18.20
CA SER A 69 -38.23 26.55 17.97
C SER A 69 -37.63 25.53 18.95
N SER A 70 -38.36 25.24 20.04
CA SER A 70 -38.03 24.11 20.91
C SER A 70 -38.09 22.81 20.10
N ALA A 71 -36.97 22.09 20.02
CA ALA A 71 -36.85 20.87 19.24
C ALA A 71 -36.03 19.81 20.02
N ARG A 72 -36.68 19.28 21.07
CA ARG A 72 -36.61 17.91 21.59
C ARG A 72 -35.43 17.07 21.04
N GLY A 73 -34.47 16.79 21.90
CA GLY A 73 -33.17 16.20 21.55
C GLY A 73 -33.26 15.01 20.59
N LYS A 74 -32.74 15.20 19.37
CA LYS A 74 -32.39 14.09 18.49
C LYS A 74 -31.02 13.61 18.91
N THR A 75 -30.96 12.46 19.59
CA THR A 75 -29.71 11.73 19.71
C THR A 75 -29.14 11.51 18.31
N LEU A 76 -27.85 11.79 18.11
CA LEU A 76 -27.17 11.26 16.93
C LEU A 76 -27.09 9.75 17.12
N ARG A 77 -28.12 9.05 16.65
CA ARG A 77 -27.99 7.65 16.25
C ARG A 77 -26.90 7.63 15.20
N LYS A 78 -25.67 7.33 15.65
CA LYS A 78 -24.49 7.10 14.82
C LYS A 78 -24.96 6.14 13.73
N ALA A 79 -25.11 6.65 12.50
CA ALA A 79 -25.73 5.87 11.43
C ALA A 79 -24.97 4.54 11.32
N PRO A 80 -25.66 3.40 11.11
CA PRO A 80 -24.96 2.15 10.85
C PRO A 80 -23.97 2.40 9.72
N LEU A 81 -22.72 1.97 9.91
CA LEU A 81 -21.64 2.18 8.95
C LEU A 81 -22.18 1.78 7.59
N ALA A 82 -22.21 2.74 6.66
CA ALA A 82 -22.80 2.51 5.36
C ALA A 82 -22.05 1.36 4.69
N ILE A 83 -22.70 0.21 4.62
CA ILE A 83 -22.33 -0.86 3.70
C ILE A 83 -22.34 -0.18 2.35
N VAL A 84 -21.16 -0.02 1.76
CA VAL A 84 -21.06 0.57 0.43
C VAL A 84 -21.61 -0.50 -0.50
N GLU A 85 -22.89 -0.41 -0.84
CA GLU A 85 -23.62 -1.33 -1.73
C GLU A 85 -23.11 -1.15 -3.16
N ILE A 86 -21.90 -1.67 -3.35
CA ILE A 86 -21.18 -1.76 -4.61
C ILE A 86 -21.90 -2.84 -5.40
N ALA A 87 -22.63 -2.42 -6.43
CA ALA A 87 -23.35 -3.33 -7.32
C ALA A 87 -22.41 -4.46 -7.81
N PRO A 88 -22.88 -5.71 -7.87
CA PRO A 88 -22.03 -6.86 -8.21
C PRO A 88 -21.31 -6.62 -9.54
N GLY A 89 -19.98 -6.79 -9.52
CA GLY A 89 -19.11 -6.55 -10.67
C GLY A 89 -18.57 -5.12 -10.83
N LYS A 90 -19.11 -4.09 -10.12
CA LYS A 90 -18.53 -2.74 -10.16
C LYS A 90 -17.10 -2.76 -9.59
N ARG A 91 -16.10 -2.49 -10.45
CA ARG A 91 -14.70 -2.32 -10.03
C ARG A 91 -14.54 -1.07 -9.17
N LEU A 92 -13.77 -1.15 -8.09
CA LEU A 92 -13.55 -0.03 -7.19
C LEU A 92 -12.49 0.95 -7.70
N SER A 93 -12.64 2.22 -7.31
CA SER A 93 -11.55 3.19 -7.29
C SER A 93 -10.63 2.94 -6.10
N ILE A 94 -9.36 3.35 -6.21
CA ILE A 94 -8.40 3.30 -5.10
C ILE A 94 -8.87 4.12 -3.89
N GLY A 95 -9.66 5.18 -4.10
CA GLY A 95 -10.28 5.96 -3.02
C GLY A 95 -11.31 5.17 -2.22
N GLU A 96 -12.18 4.39 -2.88
CA GLU A 96 -13.14 3.51 -2.22
C GLU A 96 -12.44 2.41 -1.42
N VAL A 97 -11.38 1.78 -1.96
CA VAL A 97 -10.56 0.79 -1.25
C VAL A 97 -9.92 1.41 0.00
N MET A 98 -9.26 2.55 -0.14
CA MET A 98 -8.58 3.25 0.97
C MET A 98 -9.56 3.84 2.01
N ALA A 99 -10.85 3.95 1.68
CA ALA A 99 -11.91 4.25 2.64
C ALA A 99 -12.35 2.99 3.41
N LEU A 100 -12.60 1.88 2.71
CA LEU A 100 -12.98 0.59 3.32
C LEU A 100 -11.91 0.07 4.29
N LEU A 101 -10.63 0.24 3.95
CA LEU A 101 -9.50 -0.09 4.83
C LEU A 101 -9.46 0.72 6.14
N LYS A 102 -10.18 1.84 6.24
CA LYS A 102 -10.27 2.67 7.46
C LYS A 102 -11.54 2.43 8.27
N THR A 103 -12.60 1.87 7.68
CA THR A 103 -13.92 1.73 8.33
C THR A 103 -14.20 0.31 8.83
N GLY A 104 -13.77 -0.72 8.10
CA GLY A 104 -14.09 -2.11 8.46
C GLY A 104 -13.21 -3.19 7.82
N ARG A 105 -12.30 -2.84 6.89
CA ARG A 105 -11.37 -3.77 6.21
C ARG A 105 -12.04 -4.94 5.47
N ASP A 106 -13.30 -4.77 5.10
CA ASP A 106 -14.05 -5.74 4.30
C ASP A 106 -14.02 -5.39 2.81
N LEU A 107 -13.36 -6.26 2.05
CA LEU A 107 -13.18 -6.23 0.61
C LEU A 107 -13.70 -7.52 -0.05
N SER A 108 -14.50 -8.32 0.66
CA SER A 108 -15.04 -9.59 0.17
C SER A 108 -15.97 -9.42 -1.04
N GLY A 109 -15.83 -10.34 -2.00
CA GLY A 109 -16.59 -10.36 -3.26
C GLY A 109 -16.37 -9.17 -4.20
N LYS A 110 -15.40 -8.29 -3.94
CA LYS A 110 -15.23 -7.02 -4.68
C LYS A 110 -14.29 -7.21 -5.87
N ASN A 111 -14.54 -6.46 -6.94
CA ASN A 111 -13.66 -6.42 -8.10
C ASN A 111 -12.56 -5.35 -7.90
N LEU A 112 -11.32 -5.83 -7.75
CA LEU A 112 -10.07 -5.07 -7.63
C LEU A 112 -9.06 -5.47 -8.73
N SER A 113 -9.51 -6.17 -9.79
CA SER A 113 -8.66 -6.66 -10.88
C SER A 113 -7.86 -5.54 -11.53
N GLY A 114 -6.59 -5.80 -11.86
CA GLY A 114 -5.71 -4.82 -12.50
C GLY A 114 -5.52 -3.51 -11.73
N MET A 115 -5.76 -3.48 -10.41
CA MET A 115 -5.49 -2.30 -9.58
C MET A 115 -4.01 -2.23 -9.16
N ASN A 116 -3.49 -1.00 -9.03
CA ASN A 116 -2.23 -0.77 -8.34
C ASN A 116 -2.50 -0.65 -6.83
N LEU A 117 -1.94 -1.57 -6.07
CA LEU A 117 -2.00 -1.70 -4.61
C LEU A 117 -0.58 -1.90 -4.02
N THR A 118 0.47 -1.46 -4.73
CA THR A 118 1.87 -1.54 -4.28
C THR A 118 2.04 -0.89 -2.90
N GLY A 119 2.62 -1.63 -1.96
CA GLY A 119 2.85 -1.17 -0.58
C GLY A 119 1.59 -0.97 0.27
N VAL A 120 0.40 -1.33 -0.20
CA VAL A 120 -0.84 -1.15 0.56
C VAL A 120 -0.92 -2.17 1.71
N ASN A 121 -1.34 -1.70 2.89
CA ASN A 121 -1.62 -2.59 4.02
C ASN A 121 -3.04 -3.17 3.90
N LEU A 122 -3.10 -4.46 3.60
CA LEU A 122 -4.28 -5.33 3.48
C LEU A 122 -4.31 -6.42 4.59
N SER A 123 -3.46 -6.32 5.61
CA SER A 123 -3.42 -7.27 6.73
C SER A 123 -4.78 -7.41 7.40
N LYS A 124 -5.12 -8.60 7.91
CA LYS A 124 -6.37 -8.85 8.66
C LYS A 124 -7.65 -8.38 7.93
N CYS A 125 -7.60 -8.20 6.60
CA CYS A 125 -8.76 -7.87 5.78
C CYS A 125 -9.58 -9.12 5.50
N ASN A 126 -10.89 -8.94 5.35
CA ASN A 126 -11.72 -9.92 4.68
C ASN A 126 -11.60 -9.70 3.18
N LEU A 127 -10.86 -10.58 2.49
CA LEU A 127 -10.65 -10.61 1.04
C LEU A 127 -11.31 -11.85 0.42
N LYS A 128 -12.23 -12.50 1.13
CA LYS A 128 -12.91 -13.73 0.71
C LYS A 128 -13.63 -13.53 -0.62
N GLY A 129 -13.29 -14.34 -1.62
CA GLY A 129 -13.83 -14.23 -2.98
C GLY A 129 -13.55 -12.89 -3.69
N VAL A 130 -12.56 -12.11 -3.26
CA VAL A 130 -12.16 -10.88 -3.97
C VAL A 130 -11.54 -11.24 -5.33
N ASP A 131 -11.74 -10.40 -6.34
CA ASP A 131 -10.99 -10.49 -7.59
C ASP A 131 -9.84 -9.48 -7.60
N LEU A 132 -8.62 -10.00 -7.48
CA LEU A 132 -7.34 -9.29 -7.54
C LEU A 132 -6.52 -9.73 -8.76
N SER A 133 -7.14 -10.34 -9.78
CA SER A 133 -6.43 -10.82 -10.97
C SER A 133 -5.69 -9.69 -11.67
N ASN A 134 -4.44 -9.96 -12.05
CA ASN A 134 -3.50 -9.00 -12.66
C ASN A 134 -3.24 -7.73 -11.82
N ALA A 135 -3.62 -7.69 -10.53
CA ALA A 135 -3.34 -6.55 -9.66
C ALA A 135 -1.85 -6.47 -9.30
N ASN A 136 -1.33 -5.25 -9.10
CA ASN A 136 0.00 -5.05 -8.56
C ASN A 136 -0.07 -4.93 -7.04
N LEU A 137 0.38 -5.98 -6.35
CA LEU A 137 0.44 -6.12 -4.89
C LEU A 137 1.90 -6.13 -4.39
N GLU A 138 2.84 -5.60 -5.18
CA GLU A 138 4.26 -5.56 -4.82
C GLU A 138 4.46 -4.87 -3.47
N ARG A 139 5.21 -5.51 -2.56
CA ARG A 139 5.43 -5.06 -1.18
C ARG A 139 4.15 -4.81 -0.36
N ALA A 140 2.98 -5.28 -0.81
CA ALA A 140 1.75 -5.20 -0.02
C ALA A 140 1.83 -6.14 1.21
N ASP A 141 1.16 -5.75 2.28
CA ASP A 141 1.03 -6.58 3.48
C ASP A 141 -0.36 -7.21 3.51
N LEU A 142 -0.45 -8.51 3.27
CA LEU A 142 -1.64 -9.37 3.34
C LEU A 142 -1.61 -10.26 4.62
N GLY A 143 -0.78 -9.92 5.61
CA GLY A 143 -0.59 -10.75 6.80
C GLY A 143 -1.91 -10.98 7.57
N GLU A 144 -2.18 -12.22 7.97
CA GLU A 144 -3.41 -12.62 8.67
C GLU A 144 -4.74 -12.29 7.93
N SER A 145 -4.74 -12.05 6.62
CA SER A 145 -5.99 -11.79 5.84
C SER A 145 -6.70 -13.08 5.42
N ASP A 146 -8.04 -13.06 5.33
CA ASP A 146 -8.83 -14.16 4.72
C ASP A 146 -8.88 -13.98 3.20
N LEU A 147 -8.19 -14.87 2.47
CA LEU A 147 -8.15 -14.93 1.00
C LEU A 147 -8.91 -16.17 0.46
N GLU A 148 -9.83 -16.76 1.24
CA GLU A 148 -10.55 -17.97 0.81
C GLU A 148 -11.28 -17.69 -0.53
N ARG A 149 -11.04 -18.53 -1.55
CA ARG A 149 -11.57 -18.36 -2.92
C ARG A 149 -11.21 -17.04 -3.63
N ALA A 150 -10.24 -16.28 -3.14
CA ALA A 150 -9.78 -15.07 -3.82
C ALA A 150 -9.13 -15.42 -5.17
N ASN A 151 -9.34 -14.57 -6.18
CA ASN A 151 -8.69 -14.69 -7.49
C ASN A 151 -7.46 -13.78 -7.54
N LEU A 152 -6.27 -14.37 -7.47
CA LEU A 152 -4.96 -13.70 -7.56
C LEU A 152 -4.25 -14.03 -8.89
N ALA A 153 -4.96 -14.57 -9.89
CA ALA A 153 -4.37 -15.00 -11.14
C ALA A 153 -3.59 -13.87 -11.84
N GLY A 154 -2.32 -14.11 -12.18
CA GLY A 154 -1.41 -13.12 -12.77
C GLY A 154 -1.03 -11.93 -11.88
N ALA A 155 -1.39 -11.91 -10.59
CA ALA A 155 -1.08 -10.80 -9.70
C ALA A 155 0.44 -10.72 -9.39
N ASN A 156 0.98 -9.50 -9.31
CA ASN A 156 2.36 -9.26 -8.89
C ASN A 156 2.44 -9.17 -7.37
N LEU A 157 2.81 -10.27 -6.70
CA LEU A 157 2.97 -10.38 -5.23
C LEU A 157 4.44 -10.28 -4.80
N ARG A 158 5.33 -9.71 -5.64
CA ARG A 158 6.76 -9.58 -5.33
C ARG A 158 7.00 -8.85 -4.01
N MET A 159 7.86 -9.42 -3.17
CA MET A 159 8.15 -8.91 -1.82
C MET A 159 6.92 -8.71 -0.91
N ALA A 160 5.75 -9.25 -1.25
CA ALA A 160 4.54 -9.12 -0.43
C ALA A 160 4.58 -10.03 0.80
N SER A 161 3.86 -9.67 1.86
CA SER A 161 3.72 -10.48 3.07
C SER A 161 2.37 -11.21 3.07
N LEU A 162 2.35 -12.52 2.87
CA LEU A 162 1.16 -13.38 2.99
C LEU A 162 1.15 -14.18 4.31
N ARG A 163 2.01 -13.82 5.26
CA ARG A 163 2.23 -14.55 6.53
C ARG A 163 0.91 -14.75 7.30
N LEU A 164 0.57 -15.99 7.63
CA LEU A 164 -0.70 -16.39 8.27
C LEU A 164 -1.99 -16.03 7.48
N SER A 165 -1.90 -15.70 6.19
CA SER A 165 -3.10 -15.50 5.36
C SER A 165 -3.79 -16.84 5.01
N GLY A 166 -5.13 -16.82 4.90
CA GLY A 166 -5.91 -18.02 4.56
C GLY A 166 -6.10 -18.17 3.05
N LEU A 167 -5.22 -18.93 2.37
CA LEU A 167 -5.24 -19.11 0.90
C LEU A 167 -6.17 -20.24 0.40
N THR A 168 -7.04 -20.80 1.24
CA THR A 168 -7.87 -21.98 0.93
C THR A 168 -8.73 -21.77 -0.32
N GLY A 169 -8.49 -22.56 -1.37
CA GLY A 169 -9.21 -22.46 -2.64
C GLY A 169 -8.98 -21.16 -3.43
N SER A 170 -8.01 -20.33 -3.06
CA SER A 170 -7.62 -19.16 -3.85
C SER A 170 -6.98 -19.58 -5.18
N ASN A 171 -7.26 -18.84 -6.25
CA ASN A 171 -6.58 -19.03 -7.53
C ASN A 171 -5.30 -18.20 -7.56
N LEU A 172 -4.14 -18.86 -7.62
CA LEU A 172 -2.83 -18.23 -7.70
C LEU A 172 -2.18 -18.41 -9.09
N GLU A 173 -2.90 -18.91 -10.10
CA GLU A 173 -2.33 -19.23 -11.41
C GLU A 173 -1.50 -18.06 -11.99
N ASN A 174 -0.24 -18.32 -12.35
CA ASN A 174 0.71 -17.32 -12.86
C ASN A 174 1.02 -16.12 -11.93
N ALA A 175 0.53 -16.10 -10.68
CA ALA A 175 0.84 -15.06 -9.70
C ALA A 175 2.33 -15.04 -9.35
N ILE A 176 2.96 -13.87 -9.38
CA ILE A 176 4.42 -13.72 -9.24
C ILE A 176 4.80 -13.52 -7.78
N LEU A 177 5.52 -14.47 -7.20
CA LEU A 177 5.80 -14.54 -5.76
C LEU A 177 7.28 -14.27 -5.40
N ASP A 178 8.11 -13.73 -6.31
CA ASP A 178 9.55 -13.55 -6.05
C ASP A 178 9.80 -12.72 -4.78
N GLY A 179 10.49 -13.31 -3.80
CA GLY A 179 10.83 -12.66 -2.51
C GLY A 179 9.63 -12.43 -1.58
N ALA A 180 8.44 -12.95 -1.89
CA ALA A 180 7.29 -12.88 -0.99
C ALA A 180 7.51 -13.70 0.28
N ILE A 181 6.92 -13.28 1.40
CA ILE A 181 6.84 -14.07 2.63
C ILE A 181 5.55 -14.89 2.56
N TRP A 182 5.67 -16.21 2.58
CA TRP A 182 4.54 -17.13 2.43
C TRP A 182 3.71 -17.28 3.70
N GLN A 183 2.57 -17.97 3.62
CA GLN A 183 1.64 -18.16 4.75
C GLN A 183 2.27 -18.86 5.97
N ASP A 184 3.25 -19.74 5.74
CA ASP A 184 4.05 -20.43 6.77
C ASP A 184 5.25 -19.59 7.29
N GLY A 185 5.53 -18.45 6.66
CA GLY A 185 6.63 -17.54 7.01
C GLY A 185 7.93 -17.74 6.22
N ARG A 186 8.05 -18.72 5.33
CA ARG A 186 9.26 -18.87 4.48
C ARG A 186 9.29 -17.83 3.35
N ILE A 187 10.49 -17.52 2.85
CA ILE A 187 10.68 -16.58 1.74
C ILE A 187 10.70 -17.35 0.41
N CYS A 188 9.88 -16.92 -0.53
CA CYS A 188 9.77 -17.52 -1.85
C CYS A 188 10.95 -17.13 -2.75
N GLY A 189 11.59 -18.12 -3.36
CA GLY A 189 12.72 -17.93 -4.27
C GLY A 189 12.34 -17.25 -5.59
N LYS A 190 13.37 -16.78 -6.33
CA LYS A 190 13.20 -16.28 -7.70
C LYS A 190 12.61 -17.37 -8.60
N GLY A 191 11.69 -17.00 -9.48
CA GLY A 191 10.96 -17.93 -10.34
C GLY A 191 9.74 -18.58 -9.68
N SER A 192 9.30 -18.10 -8.52
CA SER A 192 8.07 -18.57 -7.86
C SER A 192 6.85 -18.01 -8.58
N HIS A 193 6.19 -18.84 -9.38
CA HIS A 193 4.99 -18.50 -10.13
C HIS A 193 3.84 -19.45 -9.74
N GLY A 194 2.76 -18.89 -9.19
CA GLY A 194 1.58 -19.55 -8.65
C GLY A 194 1.78 -20.49 -7.45
N MET A 195 3.02 -20.91 -7.20
CA MET A 195 3.44 -21.67 -6.04
C MET A 195 4.74 -21.08 -5.48
N CYS A 196 4.79 -20.92 -4.15
CA CYS A 196 6.00 -20.49 -3.47
C CYS A 196 7.04 -21.63 -3.48
N ARG A 197 8.07 -21.46 -4.31
CA ARG A 197 9.26 -22.32 -4.33
C ARG A 197 10.22 -21.80 -3.27
N GLU A 198 10.94 -22.70 -2.61
CA GLU A 198 11.93 -22.30 -1.62
C GLU A 198 13.09 -21.53 -2.26
N ALA A 199 13.61 -20.54 -1.55
CA ALA A 199 14.80 -19.82 -1.98
C ALA A 199 16.03 -20.73 -1.88
N VAL A 200 16.34 -21.43 -2.97
CA VAL A 200 17.52 -22.31 -3.09
C VAL A 200 18.77 -21.53 -2.65
N SER A 201 19.33 -21.91 -1.51
CA SER A 201 20.49 -21.22 -0.97
C SER A 201 21.73 -21.57 -1.82
N PRO A 202 22.57 -20.58 -2.21
CA PRO A 202 23.73 -20.82 -3.07
C PRO A 202 24.86 -21.62 -2.39
N PHE A 203 24.60 -22.20 -1.22
CA PHE A 203 25.52 -23.01 -0.42
C PHE A 203 25.06 -24.47 -0.25
N ALA A 204 23.86 -24.84 -0.71
CA ALA A 204 23.31 -26.20 -0.60
C ALA A 204 23.88 -27.18 -1.64
N SER A 205 25.18 -27.11 -1.94
CA SER A 205 25.84 -27.95 -2.96
C SER A 205 27.33 -28.14 -2.67
N LYS A 206 27.63 -29.01 -1.70
CA LYS A 206 28.93 -29.66 -1.46
C LYS A 206 28.70 -31.06 -0.88
#